data_AF-A0A0P9ZUC9-F1
#
_entry.id   AF-A0A0P9ZUC9-F1
#
_cell.length_a   1.000
_cell.length_b   1.000
_cell.length_c   1.000
_cell.angle_alpha   90.00
_cell.angle_beta   90.00
_cell.angle_gamma   90.00
#
_symmetry.space_group_name_H-M   'P 1'
#
loop_
_entity.id
_entity.type
_entity.pdbx_description
1 polymer ?
#
loop_
_entity_poly.entity_id
_entity_poly.type
_entity_poly.pdbx_seq_one_letter_code
_entity_poly.pdbx_strand_id
1 'polypeptide(L)' 'MIRYSRKTKEQYVQTEVEGKPTGWRAFYDGSAWKVEDKR' A
#
# COMPACT_ATOMS: atom_id res chain seq x y z
N MET A 1 2.64 4.10 6.57
CA MET A 1 1.91 5.37 6.29
C MET A 1 0.72 5.04 5.40
N ILE A 2 -0.48 5.59 5.68
CA ILE A 2 -1.63 5.48 4.77
C ILE A 2 -1.47 6.54 3.69
N ARG A 3 -1.43 6.14 2.42
CA ARG A 3 -1.32 7.03 1.26
C ARG A 3 -2.57 6.90 0.40
N TYR A 4 -2.92 7.98 -0.30
CA TYR A 4 -4.06 8.02 -1.20
C TYR A 4 -3.58 8.25 -2.63
N SER A 5 -3.86 7.29 -3.52
CA SER A 5 -3.61 7.43 -4.94
C SER A 5 -4.70 8.28 -5.55
N ARG A 6 -4.37 9.51 -5.99
CA ARG A 6 -5.34 10.37 -6.68
C ARG A 6 -5.73 9.84 -8.06
N LYS A 7 -4.83 9.06 -8.68
CA LYS A 7 -5.01 8.56 -10.05
C LYS A 7 -6.08 7.47 -10.10
N THR A 8 -6.13 6.63 -9.08
CA THR A 8 -7.09 5.52 -8.97
C THR A 8 -8.17 5.77 -7.91
N LYS A 9 -8.04 6.85 -7.12
CA LYS A 9 -8.89 7.16 -5.97
C LYS A 9 -8.91 6.07 -4.89
N GLU A 10 -7.79 5.36 -4.75
CA GLU A 10 -7.66 4.24 -3.81
C GLU A 10 -6.75 4.59 -2.63
N GLN A 11 -7.07 4.00 -1.47
CA GLN A 11 -6.21 4.04 -0.30
C GLN A 11 -5.24 2.85 -0.35
N TYR A 12 -3.96 3.12 -0.14
CA TYR A 12 -2.95 2.09 -0.04
C TYR A 12 -2.01 2.35 1.13
N VAL A 13 -1.56 1.27 1.76
CA VAL A 13 -0.57 1.30 2.84
C VAL A 13 0.75 0.84 2.26
N GLN A 14 1.79 1.59 2.56
CA GLN A 14 3.17 1.18 2.28
C GLN A 14 3.97 1.30 3.57
N THR A 15 4.78 0.28 3.81
CA THR A 15 5.76 0.27 4.89
C THR A 15 7.12 0.71 4.36
N GLU A 16 7.78 1.57 5.12
CA GLU A 16 9.12 2.08 4.84
C GLU A 16 9.93 1.85 6.12
N VAL A 17 11.05 1.14 6.04
CA VAL A 17 11.97 0.93 7.16
C VAL A 17 13.28 1.59 6.76
N GLU A 18 13.74 2.56 7.56
CA GLU A 18 14.99 3.30 7.33
C GLU A 18 15.09 3.95 5.93
N GLY A 19 13.98 4.48 5.41
CA GLY A 19 13.95 5.13 4.09
C GLY A 19 14.01 4.16 2.91
N LYS A 20 13.99 2.85 3.14
CA LYS A 20 13.84 1.83 2.09
C LYS A 20 12.42 1.29 2.08
N PRO A 21 11.78 1.20 0.89
CA PRO A 21 10.50 0.52 0.77
C PRO A 21 10.71 -0.98 1.03
N THR A 22 10.05 -1.54 2.03
CA THR A 22 10.19 -2.96 2.40
C THR A 22 9.56 -3.92 1.39
N GLY A 23 9.06 -3.43 0.26
CA GLY A 23 8.41 -4.24 -0.78
C GLY A 23 6.96 -4.62 -0.46
N TRP A 24 6.53 -4.43 0.79
CA TRP A 24 5.17 -4.67 1.24
C TRP A 24 4.27 -3.46 0.97
N ARG A 25 3.17 -3.71 0.25
CA ARG A 25 2.10 -2.74 -0.01
C ARG A 25 0.76 -3.41 0.21
N ALA A 26 -0.24 -2.66 0.68
CA ALA A 26 -1.60 -3.16 0.78
C ALA A 26 -2.58 -2.15 0.15
N PHE A 27 -3.43 -2.62 -0.76
CA PHE A 27 -4.45 -1.82 -1.42
C PHE A 27 -5.83 -2.16 -0.85
N TYR A 28 -6.68 -1.15 -0.66
CA TYR A 28 -8.06 -1.37 -0.22
C TYR A 28 -9.01 -1.35 -1.41
N ASP A 29 -9.58 -2.52 -1.75
CA ASP A 29 -10.48 -2.71 -2.90
C ASP A 29 -11.97 -2.48 -2.53
N GLY A 30 -12.26 -1.71 -1.48
CA GLY A 30 -13.62 -1.42 -1.02
C GLY A 30 -14.27 -2.54 -0.19
N SER A 31 -13.84 -3.80 -0.36
CA SER A 31 -14.35 -4.96 0.38
C SER A 31 -13.32 -5.58 1.33
N ALA A 32 -12.04 -5.60 0.93
CA ALA A 32 -10.96 -6.22 1.68
C ALA A 32 -9.61 -5.58 1.36
N TRP A 33 -8.65 -5.75 2.28
CA TRP A 33 -7.26 -5.36 2.09
C TRP A 33 -6.53 -6.42 1.24
N LYS A 34 -6.11 -6.03 0.04
CA LYS A 34 -5.25 -6.81 -0.84
C LYS A 34 -3.80 -6.50 -0.52
N VAL A 35 -3.12 -7.43 0.14
CA VAL A 35 -1.69 -7.33 0.44
C VAL A 35 -0.89 -7.80 -0.77
N GLU A 36 -0.01 -6.95 -1.27
CA GLU A 36 0.97 -7.22 -2.31
C GLU A 36 2.36 -7.22 -1.65
N ASP A 37 2.84 -8.42 -1.32
CA ASP A 37 4.19 -8.65 -0.79
C ASP A 37 5.06 -9.16 -1.94
N LYS A 38 5.94 -8.31 -2.48
CA LYS A 38 6.89 -8.70 -3.54
C LYS A 38 8.10 -9.45 -2.94
N ARG A 39 7.86 -10.59 -2.31
CA ARG A 39 8.93 -11.49 -1.84
C ARG A 39 9.20 -12.61 -2.83
#